data_AF-A0A7Y5FY82-F1
#
_entry.id   AF-A0A7Y5FY82-F1
#
_cell.length_a   1.000
_cell.length_b   1.000
_cell.length_c   1.000
_cell.angle_alpha   90.00
_cell.angle_beta   90.00
_cell.angle_gamma   90.00
#
_symmetry.space_group_name_H-M   'P 1'
#
loop_
_entity.id
_entity.type
_entity.pdbx_description
1 polymer ?
#
loop_
_entity_poly.entity_id
_entity_poly.type
_entity_poly.pdbx_seq_one_letter_code
_entity_poly.pdbx_strand_id
1 'polypeptide(L)'
;MMRYAGLMVCAAMVVLAGCRGGQQAPELVISGVWSRPVAVPAQDSSAGLADMPHAGFNGVVYLQVENRGGAADRLLRAQAEVCAVTELHETIMQEGRMMMQPVMNGLEIPARGRLELSPGGHHVMLMNLKRGLAPGDSIAVQLEFQRSGVRTVFSHIRQP
;
A
#
# COMPACT_ATOMS: atom_id res chain seq x y z
N MET A 1 3.31 65.49 53.22
CA MET A 1 3.70 65.12 51.84
C MET A 1 3.62 63.59 51.74
N MET A 2 2.48 63.08 51.27
CA MET A 2 2.34 62.26 50.03
C MET A 2 2.99 60.87 50.16
N ARG A 3 2.26 59.86 50.68
CA ARG A 3 1.59 58.74 49.95
C ARG A 3 2.51 58.00 48.98
N TYR A 4 2.58 56.67 49.05
CA TYR A 4 2.19 55.73 47.97
C TYR A 4 2.23 54.28 48.49
N ALA A 5 1.03 53.68 48.59
CA ALA A 5 0.81 52.26 48.74
C ALA A 5 1.03 51.60 47.36
N GLY A 6 1.95 50.64 47.29
CA GLY A 6 2.21 49.84 46.09
C GLY A 6 1.28 48.64 46.02
N LEU A 7 0.12 48.83 45.39
CA LEU A 7 -0.73 47.75 44.89
C LEU A 7 -0.19 47.37 43.50
N MET A 8 0.37 46.17 43.31
CA MET A 8 0.59 45.66 41.95
C MET A 8 0.51 44.13 41.86
N VAL A 9 -0.71 43.68 41.60
CA VAL A 9 -1.11 42.64 40.64
C VAL A 9 -0.30 41.33 40.66
N CYS A 10 -0.86 40.31 41.32
CA CYS A 10 -0.59 38.91 41.02
C CYS A 10 -1.03 38.63 39.57
N ALA A 11 -0.08 38.53 38.64
CA ALA A 11 -0.33 38.01 37.31
C ALA A 11 -0.60 36.51 37.41
N ALA A 12 -1.88 36.13 37.42
CA ALA A 12 -2.28 34.75 37.21
C ALA A 12 -1.97 34.39 35.74
N MET A 13 -0.80 33.78 35.52
CA MET A 13 -0.53 33.07 34.26
C MET A 13 -1.48 31.87 34.20
N VAL A 14 -2.61 32.05 33.49
CA VAL A 14 -3.41 30.92 33.02
C VAL A 14 -2.55 30.18 32.00
N VAL A 15 -1.86 29.14 32.47
CA VAL A 15 -1.23 28.15 31.61
C VAL A 15 -2.37 27.41 30.94
N LEU A 16 -2.76 27.86 29.75
CA LEU A 16 -3.53 27.05 28.81
C LEU A 16 -2.65 25.86 28.43
N ALA A 17 -2.69 24.81 29.25
CA ALA A 17 -2.36 23.47 28.82
C ALA A 17 -3.38 23.10 27.76
N GLY A 18 -3.15 23.59 26.53
CA GLY A 18 -3.80 23.07 25.36
C GLY A 18 -3.42 21.61 25.31
N CYS A 19 -4.34 20.74 25.75
CA CYS A 19 -4.36 19.37 25.29
C CYS A 19 -4.40 19.46 23.78
N ARG A 20 -3.22 19.44 23.16
CA ARG A 20 -3.06 19.07 21.76
C ARG A 20 -3.60 17.66 21.76
N GLY A 21 -4.91 17.52 21.53
CA GLY A 21 -5.55 16.27 21.18
C GLY A 21 -4.81 15.84 19.93
N GLY A 22 -3.72 15.11 20.16
CA GLY A 22 -2.74 14.79 19.14
C GLY A 22 -3.52 14.06 18.09
N GLN A 23 -3.66 14.71 16.93
CA GLN A 23 -4.37 14.14 15.80
C GLN A 23 -3.66 12.82 15.52
N GLN A 24 -4.29 11.72 15.93
CA GLN A 24 -3.64 10.41 15.91
C GLN A 24 -3.33 10.13 14.44
N ALA A 25 -2.06 9.90 14.12
CA ALA A 25 -1.63 9.60 12.76
C ALA A 25 -1.71 8.07 12.54
N PRO A 26 -1.85 7.61 11.28
CA PRO A 26 -1.55 6.23 10.95
C PRO A 26 -0.05 5.96 11.16
N GLU A 27 0.28 4.73 11.54
CA GLU A 27 1.65 4.23 11.67
C GLU A 27 1.70 2.85 11.03
N LEU A 28 2.08 2.82 9.75
CA LEU A 28 1.99 1.60 8.94
C LEU A 28 3.30 0.80 8.99
N VAL A 29 3.18 -0.50 9.26
CA VAL A 29 4.25 -1.49 9.14
C VAL A 29 3.87 -2.45 8.03
N ILE A 30 4.66 -2.49 6.96
CA ILE A 30 4.44 -3.37 5.81
C ILE A 30 5.38 -4.57 5.93
N SER A 31 4.84 -5.77 5.81
CA SER A 31 5.60 -7.01 5.99
C SER A 31 5.12 -8.10 5.03
N GLY A 32 5.90 -9.19 4.96
CA GLY A 32 5.52 -10.38 4.20
C GLY A 32 5.26 -10.11 2.72
N VAL A 33 6.08 -9.27 2.07
CA VAL A 33 5.88 -8.89 0.66
C VAL A 33 6.46 -9.96 -0.26
N TRP A 34 5.63 -10.59 -1.09
CA TRP A 34 6.07 -11.64 -2.00
C TRP A 34 5.16 -11.80 -3.22
N SER A 35 5.70 -12.45 -4.25
CA SER A 35 5.01 -12.78 -5.50
C SER A 35 5.36 -14.19 -5.94
N ARG A 36 4.45 -14.83 -6.70
CA ARG A 36 4.72 -16.13 -7.32
C ARG A 36 5.61 -15.97 -8.55
N PRO A 37 6.44 -16.97 -8.90
CA PRO A 37 7.15 -16.98 -10.16
C PRO A 37 6.18 -16.97 -11.33
N VAL A 38 6.55 -16.26 -12.40
CA VAL A 38 5.81 -16.23 -13.66
C VAL A 38 6.81 -16.40 -14.80
N ALA A 39 6.66 -17.50 -15.55
CA ALA A 39 7.45 -17.74 -16.74
C ALA A 39 6.83 -16.95 -17.91
N VAL A 40 7.60 -16.00 -18.44
CA VAL A 40 7.26 -15.28 -19.68
C VAL A 40 8.28 -15.74 -20.72
N PRO A 41 7.86 -16.26 -21.89
CA PRO A 41 8.77 -16.65 -22.96
C PRO A 41 9.67 -15.49 -23.36
N ALA A 42 10.96 -15.77 -23.58
CA ALA A 42 11.87 -14.79 -24.16
C ALA A 42 11.36 -14.42 -25.56
N GLN A 43 11.32 -13.13 -25.88
CA GLN A 43 10.94 -12.69 -27.21
C GLN A 43 11.95 -13.20 -28.24
N ASP A 44 11.46 -13.68 -29.39
CA ASP A 44 12.26 -13.69 -30.60
C ASP A 44 12.33 -12.25 -31.14
N SER A 45 13.54 -11.78 -31.44
CA SER A 45 13.75 -10.43 -31.97
C SER A 45 13.19 -10.22 -33.39
N SER A 46 12.51 -11.24 -33.95
CA SER A 46 11.86 -11.24 -35.27
C SER A 46 10.40 -10.78 -35.26
N ALA A 47 9.73 -10.74 -34.12
CA ALA A 47 8.36 -10.24 -34.03
C ALA A 47 8.37 -8.70 -34.02
N GLY A 48 7.80 -8.08 -35.05
CA GLY A 48 7.73 -6.63 -35.20
C GLY A 48 6.98 -5.93 -34.05
N LEU A 49 7.17 -4.61 -33.94
CA LEU A 49 6.67 -3.69 -32.91
C LEU A 49 5.12 -3.61 -32.74
N ALA A 50 4.34 -4.49 -33.36
CA ALA A 50 2.89 -4.41 -33.43
C ALA A 50 2.16 -5.19 -32.32
N ASP A 51 2.79 -6.17 -31.68
CA ASP A 51 2.16 -6.99 -30.64
C ASP A 51 2.75 -6.68 -29.27
N MET A 52 1.93 -6.48 -28.25
CA MET A 52 2.37 -6.55 -26.85
C MET A 52 2.77 -8.01 -26.58
N PRO A 53 4.06 -8.36 -26.64
CA PRO A 53 4.53 -9.74 -26.74
C PRO A 53 4.30 -10.54 -25.45
N HIS A 54 3.95 -9.83 -24.37
CA HIS A 54 3.69 -10.36 -23.05
C HIS A 54 2.27 -10.03 -22.56
N ALA A 55 1.37 -9.67 -23.47
CA ALA A 55 -0.04 -9.53 -23.15
C ALA A 55 -0.60 -10.84 -22.57
N GLY A 56 -1.31 -10.74 -21.44
CA GLY A 56 -1.90 -11.89 -20.75
C GLY A 56 -0.98 -12.58 -19.73
N PHE A 57 0.32 -12.25 -19.68
CA PHE A 57 1.19 -12.71 -18.60
C PHE A 57 1.02 -11.80 -17.39
N ASN A 58 0.35 -12.31 -16.36
CA ASN A 58 0.03 -11.56 -15.16
C ASN A 58 0.72 -12.14 -13.93
N GLY A 59 1.07 -11.27 -12.99
CA GLY A 59 1.61 -11.60 -11.69
C GLY A 59 0.76 -11.04 -10.57
N VAL A 60 1.07 -11.44 -9.33
CA VAL A 60 0.34 -10.99 -8.15
C VAL A 60 1.33 -10.65 -7.05
N VAL A 61 1.10 -9.55 -6.31
CA VAL A 61 1.84 -9.22 -5.08
C VAL A 61 0.93 -9.40 -3.88
N TYR A 62 1.44 -10.13 -2.90
CA TYR A 62 0.86 -10.34 -1.59
C TYR A 62 1.70 -9.63 -0.54
N LEU A 63 1.04 -9.13 0.50
CA LEU A 63 1.67 -8.41 1.62
C LEU A 63 0.71 -8.26 2.78
N GLN A 64 1.23 -7.85 3.93
CA GLN A 64 0.43 -7.41 5.06
C GLN A 64 0.79 -5.97 5.42
N VAL A 65 -0.22 -5.20 5.83
CA VAL A 65 -0.06 -3.87 6.41
C VAL A 65 -0.68 -3.87 7.80
N GLU A 66 0.13 -3.67 8.83
CA GLU A 66 -0.32 -3.43 10.20
C GLU A 66 -0.35 -1.91 10.44
N ASN A 67 -1.44 -1.37 10.97
CA ASN A 67 -1.51 0.01 11.39
C ASN A 67 -1.48 0.11 12.91
N ARG A 68 -0.33 0.50 13.44
CA ARG A 68 -0.11 0.75 14.87
C ARG A 68 -0.55 2.15 15.28
N GLY A 69 -0.99 2.98 14.34
CA GLY A 69 -1.46 4.33 14.60
C GLY A 69 -2.88 4.37 15.17
N GLY A 70 -3.28 5.54 15.63
CA GLY A 70 -4.64 5.79 16.14
C GLY A 70 -5.63 6.32 15.10
N ALA A 71 -5.21 6.51 13.84
CA ALA A 71 -6.12 6.81 12.73
C ALA A 71 -6.00 5.79 11.61
N ALA A 72 -7.12 5.53 10.93
CA ALA A 72 -7.16 4.69 9.75
C ALA A 72 -6.40 5.32 8.57
N ASP A 73 -5.94 4.47 7.66
CA ASP A 73 -5.42 4.83 6.34
C ASP A 73 -6.11 4.00 5.26
N ARG A 74 -5.76 4.24 4.00
CA ARG A 74 -6.31 3.52 2.85
C ARG A 74 -5.23 3.35 1.79
N LEU A 75 -5.00 2.11 1.35
CA LEU A 75 -4.17 1.82 0.19
C LEU A 75 -5.00 2.13 -1.07
N LEU A 76 -4.62 3.18 -1.80
CA LEU A 76 -5.35 3.67 -2.96
C LEU A 76 -4.92 2.98 -4.25
N ARG A 77 -3.61 2.79 -4.43
CA ARG A 77 -3.02 2.20 -5.63
C ARG A 77 -1.68 1.57 -5.35
N ALA A 78 -1.24 0.72 -6.27
CA ALA A 78 0.11 0.22 -6.35
C ALA A 78 0.70 0.55 -7.73
N GLN A 79 2.02 0.60 -7.85
CA GLN A 79 2.74 0.77 -9.12
C GLN A 79 3.99 -0.10 -9.12
N ALA A 80 4.30 -0.72 -10.25
CA ALA A 80 5.52 -1.51 -10.44
C ALA A 80 5.99 -1.39 -11.89
N GLU A 81 7.30 -1.18 -12.09
CA GLU A 81 7.86 -1.00 -13.43
C GLU A 81 7.87 -2.29 -14.27
N VAL A 82 7.79 -3.44 -13.60
CA VAL A 82 7.87 -4.78 -14.21
C VAL A 82 6.62 -5.15 -15.03
N CYS A 83 5.55 -4.38 -14.98
CA CYS A 83 4.31 -4.60 -15.71
C CYS A 83 3.81 -3.33 -16.40
N ALA A 84 2.83 -3.46 -17.28
CA ALA A 84 2.19 -2.31 -17.94
C ALA A 84 1.17 -1.63 -17.04
N VAL A 85 0.38 -2.41 -16.29
CA VAL A 85 -0.72 -1.90 -15.46
C VAL A 85 -0.70 -2.61 -14.10
N THR A 86 -1.03 -1.87 -13.05
CA THR A 86 -1.20 -2.37 -11.68
C THR A 86 -2.58 -2.02 -11.16
N GLU A 87 -3.24 -2.99 -10.52
CA GLU A 87 -4.58 -2.81 -9.95
C GLU A 87 -4.67 -3.46 -8.56
N LEU A 88 -5.57 -2.96 -7.72
CA LEU A 88 -5.95 -3.62 -6.47
C LEU A 88 -7.13 -4.53 -6.78
N HIS A 89 -7.03 -5.82 -6.49
CA HIS A 89 -8.06 -6.81 -6.79
C HIS A 89 -8.53 -7.52 -5.52
N GLU A 90 -9.71 -8.10 -5.61
CA GLU A 90 -10.23 -9.08 -4.66
C GLU A 90 -10.63 -10.36 -5.38
N THR A 91 -10.53 -11.49 -4.67
CA THR A 91 -11.02 -12.77 -5.16
C THR A 91 -12.42 -12.99 -4.58
N ILE A 92 -13.40 -13.21 -5.44
CA ILE A 92 -14.78 -13.49 -5.06
C ILE A 92 -15.25 -14.84 -5.60
N MET A 93 -16.28 -15.38 -4.96
CA MET A 93 -16.99 -16.57 -5.43
C MET A 93 -18.26 -16.12 -6.14
N GLN A 94 -18.33 -16.28 -7.46
CA GLN A 94 -19.52 -15.95 -8.24
C GLN A 94 -19.97 -17.17 -9.04
N GLU A 95 -21.21 -17.61 -8.81
CA GLU A 95 -21.81 -18.77 -9.52
C GLU A 95 -20.96 -20.05 -9.49
N GLY A 96 -20.31 -20.34 -8.35
CA GLY A 96 -19.45 -21.51 -8.23
C GLY A 96 -18.11 -21.40 -8.97
N ARG A 97 -17.75 -20.22 -9.51
CA ARG A 97 -16.43 -19.90 -10.08
C ARG A 97 -15.69 -18.84 -9.28
N MET A 98 -14.40 -19.05 -9.04
CA MET A 98 -13.54 -18.02 -8.44
C MET A 98 -13.25 -16.97 -9.51
N MET A 99 -13.49 -15.70 -9.17
CA MET A 99 -13.26 -14.56 -10.04
C MET A 99 -12.38 -13.54 -9.32
N MET A 100 -11.51 -12.86 -10.07
CA MET A 100 -10.76 -11.71 -9.58
C MET A 100 -11.39 -10.45 -10.15
N GLN A 101 -11.65 -9.46 -9.31
CA GLN A 101 -12.21 -8.18 -9.74
C GLN A 101 -11.49 -7.00 -9.10
N PRO A 102 -11.42 -5.85 -9.79
CA PRO A 102 -10.72 -4.69 -9.27
C PRO A 102 -11.52 -3.94 -8.20
N VAL A 103 -10.79 -3.37 -7.23
CA VAL A 103 -11.31 -2.60 -6.10
C VAL A 103 -11.10 -1.11 -6.38
N MET A 104 -12.17 -0.40 -6.73
CA MET A 104 -12.10 1.01 -7.17
C MET A 104 -11.76 2.00 -6.06
N ASN A 105 -12.23 1.75 -4.84
CA ASN A 105 -12.15 2.70 -3.72
C ASN A 105 -10.94 2.44 -2.81
N GLY A 106 -9.96 1.66 -3.26
CA GLY A 106 -8.84 1.24 -2.44
C GLY A 106 -9.23 0.34 -1.25
N LEU A 107 -8.23 -0.04 -0.45
CA LEU A 107 -8.38 -0.97 0.67
C LEU A 107 -8.13 -0.24 1.98
N GLU A 108 -9.09 -0.31 2.90
CA GLU A 108 -9.01 0.34 4.20
C GLU A 108 -8.02 -0.39 5.13
N ILE A 109 -7.27 0.38 5.91
CA ILE A 109 -6.44 -0.12 7.01
C ILE A 109 -6.90 0.60 8.28
N PRO A 110 -7.76 -0.04 9.10
CA PRO A 110 -8.30 0.57 10.31
C PRO A 110 -7.20 1.01 11.30
N ALA A 111 -7.50 2.00 12.15
CA ALA A 111 -6.65 2.33 13.29
C ALA A 111 -6.47 1.10 14.18
N ARG A 112 -5.24 0.83 14.64
CA ARG A 112 -4.91 -0.38 15.42
C ARG A 112 -5.33 -1.69 14.74
N GLY A 113 -5.47 -1.67 13.42
CA GLY A 113 -5.95 -2.78 12.61
C GLY A 113 -4.91 -3.29 11.62
N ARG A 114 -5.35 -4.18 10.73
CA ARG A 114 -4.50 -4.72 9.65
C ARG A 114 -5.28 -4.87 8.35
N LEU A 115 -4.55 -4.78 7.25
CA LEU A 115 -4.96 -5.17 5.91
C LEU A 115 -4.08 -6.33 5.46
N GLU A 116 -4.70 -7.38 4.91
CA GLU A 116 -4.01 -8.56 4.41
C GLU A 116 -4.31 -8.74 2.92
N LEU A 117 -3.25 -8.81 2.11
CA LEU A 117 -3.31 -9.17 0.71
C LEU A 117 -2.71 -10.58 0.58
N SER A 118 -3.57 -11.59 0.45
CA SER A 118 -3.21 -13.00 0.46
C SER A 118 -3.94 -13.81 -0.63
N PRO A 119 -3.45 -15.02 -0.97
CA PRO A 119 -4.13 -15.88 -1.96
C PRO A 119 -5.59 -16.13 -1.59
N GLY A 120 -6.51 -15.91 -2.53
CA GLY A 120 -7.95 -16.05 -2.30
C GLY A 120 -8.62 -14.86 -1.60
N GLY A 121 -7.86 -13.82 -1.26
CA GLY A 121 -8.38 -12.55 -0.74
C GLY A 121 -8.02 -11.38 -1.65
N HIS A 122 -7.64 -10.26 -1.04
CA HIS A 122 -7.13 -9.08 -1.74
C HIS A 122 -5.71 -9.29 -2.26
N HIS A 123 -5.34 -8.58 -3.31
CA HIS A 123 -3.99 -8.61 -3.85
C HIS A 123 -3.71 -7.44 -4.79
N VAL A 124 -2.42 -7.17 -5.05
CA VAL A 124 -2.03 -6.29 -6.16
C VAL A 124 -1.88 -7.14 -7.40
N MET A 125 -2.67 -6.86 -8.42
CA MET A 125 -2.58 -7.48 -9.74
C MET A 125 -1.54 -6.75 -10.58
N LEU A 126 -0.58 -7.48 -11.15
CA LEU A 126 0.43 -6.99 -12.10
C LEU A 126 0.03 -7.47 -13.49
N MET A 127 -0.50 -6.59 -14.33
CA MET A 127 -1.02 -6.94 -15.64
C MET A 127 -0.02 -6.68 -16.75
N ASN A 128 0.11 -7.64 -17.68
CA ASN A 128 1.00 -7.59 -18.83
C ASN A 128 2.46 -7.32 -18.39
N LEU A 129 3.04 -8.31 -17.71
CA LEU A 129 4.43 -8.30 -17.27
C LEU A 129 5.38 -8.06 -18.46
N LYS A 130 6.32 -7.14 -18.30
CA LYS A 130 7.34 -6.83 -19.32
C LYS A 130 8.48 -7.85 -19.37
N ARG A 131 8.59 -8.70 -18.34
CA ARG A 131 9.53 -9.81 -18.23
C ARG A 131 8.99 -10.87 -17.27
N GLY A 132 9.58 -12.06 -17.33
CA GLY A 132 9.33 -13.11 -16.33
C GLY A 132 9.76 -12.70 -14.93
N LEU A 133 9.11 -13.31 -13.92
CA LEU A 133 9.46 -13.22 -12.51
C LEU A 133 10.11 -14.54 -12.11
N ALA A 134 11.44 -14.56 -11.96
CA ALA A 134 12.18 -15.77 -11.64
C ALA A 134 12.31 -15.98 -10.12
N PRO A 135 12.34 -17.22 -9.61
CA PRO A 135 12.60 -17.47 -8.19
C PRO A 135 13.91 -16.80 -7.73
N GLY A 136 13.88 -16.13 -6.58
CA GLY A 136 15.02 -15.39 -6.03
C GLY A 136 15.11 -13.93 -6.51
N ASP A 137 14.35 -13.54 -7.55
CA ASP A 137 14.23 -12.14 -7.94
C ASP A 137 13.58 -11.30 -6.83
N SER A 138 13.79 -9.99 -6.93
CA SER A 138 13.01 -9.00 -6.21
C SER A 138 12.54 -7.90 -7.14
N ILE A 139 11.28 -7.48 -6.99
CA ILE A 139 10.69 -6.37 -7.75
C ILE A 139 10.27 -5.25 -6.80
N ALA A 140 10.55 -4.00 -7.19
CA ALA A 140 10.07 -2.84 -6.44
C ALA A 140 8.59 -2.58 -6.72
N VAL A 141 7.83 -2.34 -5.66
CA VAL A 141 6.40 -2.02 -5.69
C VAL A 141 6.18 -0.74 -4.87
N GLN A 142 5.65 0.29 -5.50
CA GLN A 142 5.27 1.52 -4.83
C GLN A 142 3.81 1.42 -4.42
N LEU A 143 3.53 1.52 -3.12
CA LEU A 143 2.21 1.52 -2.53
C LEU A 143 1.83 2.95 -2.17
N GLU A 144 0.71 3.43 -2.65
CA GLU A 144 0.22 4.77 -2.34
C GLU A 144 -0.91 4.73 -1.33
N PHE A 145 -0.64 5.31 -0.16
CA PHE A 145 -1.60 5.44 0.91
C PHE A 145 -2.18 6.85 0.94
N GLN A 146 -3.46 6.94 1.27
CA GLN A 146 -4.19 8.21 1.31
C GLN A 146 -3.57 9.21 2.31
N ARG A 147 -3.11 8.75 3.48
CA ARG A 147 -2.54 9.61 4.52
C ARG A 147 -1.03 9.42 4.68
N SER A 148 -0.55 8.18 4.58
CA SER A 148 0.88 7.88 4.73
C SER A 148 1.71 8.20 3.49
N GLY A 149 1.08 8.51 2.34
CA GLY A 149 1.75 8.79 1.08
C GLY A 149 2.35 7.54 0.44
N VAL A 150 3.35 7.72 -0.42
CA VAL A 150 3.98 6.60 -1.15
C VAL A 150 5.00 5.87 -0.27
N ARG A 151 4.99 4.54 -0.32
CA ARG A 151 6.01 3.66 0.29
C ARG A 151 6.47 2.64 -0.74
N THR A 152 7.78 2.51 -0.89
CA THR A 152 8.37 1.48 -1.76
C THR A 152 8.67 0.24 -0.93
N VAL A 153 8.22 -0.91 -1.42
CA VAL A 153 8.53 -2.22 -0.85
C VAL A 153 9.08 -3.14 -1.93
N PHE A 154 9.76 -4.19 -1.51
CA PHE A 154 10.39 -5.16 -2.40
C PHE A 154 9.64 -6.49 -2.29
N SER A 155 9.00 -6.91 -3.38
CA SER A 155 8.35 -8.21 -3.46
C SER A 155 9.36 -9.28 -3.86
N HIS A 156 9.58 -10.25 -2.97
CA HIS A 156 10.45 -11.38 -3.23
C HIS A 156 9.71 -12.46 -4.04
N ILE A 157 10.31 -12.91 -5.14
CA ILE A 157 9.72 -13.94 -5.98
C ILE A 157 10.05 -15.32 -5.39
N ARG A 158 9.03 -16.03 -4.91
CA ARG A 158 9.19 -17.35 -4.28
C ARG A 158 7.97 -18.23 -4.50
N GLN A 159 8.17 -19.54 -4.42
CA GLN A 159 7.06 -20.46 -4.27
C GLN A 159 6.42 -20.28 -2.87
N PRO A 160 5.10 -20.44 -2.75
CA PRO A 160 4.42 -20.41 -1.46
C PRO A 160 4.90 -21.53 -0.53
#